data_AF-A0A845LA63-F1
#
_entry.id   AF-A0A845LA63-F1
#
_cell.length_a   1.000
_cell.length_b   1.000
_cell.length_c   1.000
_cell.angle_alpha   90.00
_cell.angle_beta   90.00
_cell.angle_gamma   90.00
#
_symmetry.space_group_name_H-M   'P 1'
#
loop_
_entity.id
_entity.type
_entity.pdbx_description
1 polymer ?
#
loop_
_entity_poly.entity_id
_entity_poly.type
_entity_poly.pdbx_seq_one_letter_code
_entity_poly.pdbx_strand_id
1 'polypeptide(L)' 'MTLDCGLKGQTVCITGIRHPLVRAQAIRFGISEGETVTVQEVIPSGPVIVRKRHQELAIGRRMAEDIDISVVT' A
#
# COMPACT_ATOMS: atom_id res chain seq x y z
N MET A 1 9.27 -5.44 -3.38
CA MET A 1 8.05 -6.18 -3.79
C MET A 1 6.93 -5.16 -3.97
N THR A 2 5.78 -5.54 -4.49
CA THR A 2 4.62 -4.62 -4.61
C THR A 2 3.64 -4.83 -3.46
N LEU A 3 2.79 -3.84 -3.18
CA LEU A 3 1.91 -3.85 -2.02
C LEU A 3 0.90 -5.01 -2.03
N ASP A 4 0.47 -5.46 -3.20
CA ASP A 4 -0.41 -6.63 -3.38
C ASP A 4 0.21 -7.95 -2.90
N CYS A 5 1.53 -8.02 -2.85
CA CYS A 5 2.29 -9.18 -2.37
C CYS A 5 2.61 -9.12 -0.88
N GLY A 6 2.19 -8.07 -0.16
CA GLY A 6 2.40 -7.95 1.28
C GLY A 6 1.64 -9.04 2.05
N LEU A 7 2.09 -9.35 3.27
CA LEU A 7 1.39 -10.29 4.14
C LEU A 7 0.65 -9.56 5.26
N LYS A 8 -0.51 -10.10 5.66
CA LYS A 8 -1.26 -9.62 6.82
C LYS A 8 -0.35 -9.51 8.06
N GLY A 9 -0.45 -8.37 8.74
CA GLY A 9 0.35 -8.03 9.91
C GLY A 9 1.71 -7.41 9.60
N GLN A 10 2.19 -7.46 8.36
CA GLN A 10 3.47 -6.83 8.02
C GLN A 10 3.37 -5.31 8.06
N THR A 11 4.41 -4.69 8.60
CA THR A 11 4.64 -3.26 8.44
C THR A 11 5.60 -3.04 7.27
N VAL A 12 5.22 -2.17 6.35
CA VAL A 12 5.92 -1.96 5.09
C VAL A 12 6.10 -0.47 4.84
N CYS A 13 7.23 -0.10 4.24
CA CYS A 13 7.53 1.25 3.79
C CYS A 13 7.26 1.34 2.28
N ILE A 14 6.57 2.38 1.85
CA ILE A 14 6.38 2.70 0.44
C ILE A 14 7.71 3.22 -0.12
N THR A 15 8.29 2.51 -1.07
CA THR A 15 9.59 2.86 -1.68
C THR A 15 9.44 3.47 -3.07
N GLY A 16 8.27 3.33 -3.71
CA GLY A 16 8.01 3.88 -5.03
C GLY A 16 6.55 3.78 -5.43
N ILE A 17 6.09 4.66 -6.33
CA ILE A 17 4.81 4.49 -7.03
C ILE A 17 5.02 4.68 -8.52
N ARG A 18 4.89 3.58 -9.28
CA ARG A 18 5.37 3.47 -10.66
C ARG A 18 4.61 4.37 -11.64
N HIS A 19 3.29 4.40 -11.55
CA HIS A 19 2.45 5.09 -12.53
C HIS A 19 2.03 6.50 -12.06
N PRO A 20 2.24 7.58 -12.85
CA PRO A 20 1.94 8.96 -12.42
C PRO A 20 0.49 9.21 -11.99
N LEU A 21 -0.49 8.64 -12.70
CA LEU A 21 -1.90 8.75 -12.32
C LEU A 21 -2.20 8.04 -10.99
N VAL A 22 -1.58 6.88 -10.77
CA VAL A 22 -1.71 6.11 -9.53
C VAL A 22 -1.05 6.89 -8.38
N ARG A 23 0.13 7.46 -8.62
CA ARG A 23 0.83 8.34 -7.66
C ARG A 23 -0.05 9.52 -7.23
N ALA A 24 -0.68 10.20 -8.19
CA ALA A 24 -1.57 11.33 -7.90
C ALA A 24 -2.80 10.91 -7.06
N GLN A 25 -3.34 9.71 -7.28
CA GLN A 25 -4.44 9.18 -6.48
C GLN A 25 -3.97 8.76 -5.09
N ALA A 26 -2.87 8.01 -4.99
CA ALA A 26 -2.29 7.50 -3.74
C ALA A 26 -1.96 8.64 -2.76
N ILE A 27 -1.36 9.74 -3.24
CA ILE A 27 -1.03 10.90 -2.42
C ILE A 27 -2.28 11.51 -1.75
N ARG A 28 -3.43 11.52 -2.44
CA ARG A 28 -4.69 12.04 -1.86
C ARG A 28 -5.19 11.20 -0.68
N PHE A 29 -4.80 9.93 -0.62
CA PHE A 29 -5.10 9.02 0.48
C PHE A 29 -3.96 8.94 1.50
N GLY A 30 -2.96 9.82 1.41
CA GLY A 30 -1.82 9.85 2.33
C GLY A 30 -0.83 8.70 2.12
N ILE A 31 -0.80 8.11 0.93
CA ILE A 31 0.16 7.08 0.53
C ILE A 31 1.19 7.71 -0.42
N SER A 32 2.42 7.84 0.05
CA SER A 32 3.54 8.43 -0.69
C SER A 32 4.84 7.72 -0.33
N GLU A 33 5.87 7.89 -1.15
CA GLU A 33 7.21 7.37 -0.86
C GLU A 33 7.70 7.83 0.52
N GLY A 34 8.35 6.92 1.24
CA GLY A 34 8.83 7.10 2.61
C GLY A 34 7.79 6.84 3.71
N GLU A 35 6.52 6.63 3.35
CA GLU A 35 5.47 6.35 4.34
C GLU A 35 5.45 4.90 4.77
N THR A 36 5.21 4.67 6.06
CA THR A 36 5.07 3.34 6.64
C THR A 36 3.61 3.02 6.93
N VAL A 37 3.15 1.86 6.48
CA VAL A 37 1.79 1.35 6.71
C VAL A 37 1.82 -0.10 7.17
N THR A 38 0.80 -0.52 7.90
CA THR A 38 0.62 -1.94 8.28
C THR A 38 -0.42 -2.59 7.39
N VAL A 39 -0.09 -3.70 6.75
CA VAL A 39 -1.05 -4.51 5.99
C VAL A 39 -2.01 -5.19 6.97
N GLN A 40 -3.28 -4.80 6.95
CA GLN A 40 -4.31 -5.40 7.81
C GLN A 40 -4.91 -6.66 7.19
N GLU A 41 -5.10 -6.66 5.87
CA GLU A 41 -5.67 -7.80 5.14
C GLU A 41 -5.31 -7.72 3.65
N VAL A 42 -5.20 -8.88 3.01
CA VAL A 42 -5.05 -8.99 1.55
C VAL A 42 -6.21 -9.82 1.03
N ILE A 43 -7.22 -9.16 0.45
CA ILE A 43 -8.43 -9.85 -0.02
C ILE A 43 -8.11 -10.51 -1.38
N PRO A 44 -8.24 -11.84 -1.54
CA PRO A 44 -8.03 -12.51 -2.82
C PRO A 44 -8.94 -11.93 -3.90
N SER A 45 -8.41 -11.56 -5.05
CA SER A 45 -9.15 -10.86 -6.12
C SER A 45 -9.83 -9.52 -5.71
N GLY A 46 -9.68 -9.08 -4.44
CA GLY A 46 -10.10 -7.78 -3.89
C GLY A 46 -8.95 -6.83 -3.50
N PRO A 47 -9.23 -5.74 -2.76
CA PRO A 47 -8.23 -4.75 -2.38
C PRO A 47 -7.25 -5.26 -1.31
N VAL A 48 -6.14 -4.55 -1.14
CA VAL A 48 -5.27 -4.63 0.04
C VAL A 48 -5.75 -3.62 1.06
N ILE A 49 -6.03 -4.06 2.28
CA ILE A 49 -6.39 -3.18 3.38
C ILE A 49 -5.12 -2.81 4.14
N VAL A 50 -4.81 -1.52 4.19
CA VAL A 50 -3.68 -0.99 4.95
C VAL A 50 -4.17 -0.08 6.07
N ARG A 51 -3.44 -0.05 7.18
CA ARG A 51 -3.65 0.89 8.27
C ARG A 51 -2.49 1.86 8.33
N LYS A 52 -2.82 3.15 8.37
CA LYS A 52 -1.89 4.25 8.66
C LYS A 52 -2.44 5.02 9.86
N ARG A 53 -1.71 5.00 10.98
CA ARG A 53 -2.16 5.61 12.24
C ARG A 53 -3.53 5.05 12.67
N HIS A 54 -4.56 5.91 12.72
CA HIS A 54 -5.93 5.59 13.13
C HIS A 54 -6.89 5.38 11.93
N GLN A 55 -6.39 5.38 10.70
CA GLN A 55 -7.20 5.22 9.50
C GLN A 55 -6.85 3.91 8.78
N GLU A 56 -7.89 3.22 8.33
CA GLU A 56 -7.79 2.09 7.41
C GLU A 56 -8.18 2.53 6.00
N LEU A 57 -7.47 2.01 5.02
CA LEU A 57 -7.67 2.31 3.61
C LEU A 57 -7.70 1.01 2.80
N ALA A 58 -8.73 0.85 1.97
CA ALA A 58 -8.79 -0.19 0.97
C ALA A 58 -8.12 0.31 -0.32
N ILE A 59 -6.97 -0.26 -0.67
CA ILE A 59 -6.25 0.02 -1.90
C ILE A 59 -6.63 -1.03 -2.93
N GLY A 60 -7.28 -0.60 -4.02
CA GLY A 60 -7.67 -1.49 -5.11
C GLY A 60 -6.46 -2.24 -5.68
N ARG A 61 -6.64 -3.51 -6.08
CA ARG A 61 -5.52 -4.39 -6.48
C ARG A 61 -4.58 -3.78 -7.52
N ARG A 62 -5.11 -3.20 -8.60
CA ARG A 62 -4.28 -2.56 -9.64
C ARG A 62 -3.40 -1.43 -9.09
N MET A 63 -3.93 -0.64 -8.16
CA MET A 63 -3.14 0.39 -7.49
C MET A 63 -2.07 -0.22 -6.60
N ALA A 64 -2.38 -1.31 -5.88
CA ALA A 64 -1.41 -2.01 -5.03
C ALA A 64 -0.26 -2.65 -5.83
N GLU A 65 -0.54 -3.16 -7.03
CA GLU A 65 0.47 -3.70 -7.98
C GLU A 65 1.45 -2.62 -8.49
N ASP A 66 1.04 -1.35 -8.46
CA ASP A 66 1.86 -0.20 -8.89
C ASP A 66 2.63 0.47 -7.74
N ILE A 67 2.45 0.01 -6.50
CA ILE A 67 3.08 0.57 -5.31
C ILE A 67 4.20 -0.37 -4.86
N ASP A 68 5.44 0.12 -4.95
CA ASP A 68 6.62 -0.59 -4.47
C ASP A 68 6.77 -0.43 -2.96
N ILE A 69 7.10 -1.54 -2.30
CA ILE A 69 7.28 -1.62 -0.86
C ILE A 69 8.54 -2.40 -0.45
N SER A 70 9.03 -2.07 0.74
CA SER A 70 9.99 -2.87 1.52
C SER A 70 9.40 -3.22 2.89
N VAL A 71 9.64 -4.43 3.38
CA VAL A 71 9.26 -4.79 4.76
C VAL A 71 10.10 -3.99 5.74
N VAL A 72 9.45 -3.44 6.77
CA VAL A 72 10.11 -2.78 7.90
C VAL A 72 10.19 -3.81 9.03
N THR A 73 11.38 -3.96 9.60
CA THR A 73 11.67 -4.91 10.69
C THR A 73 11.07 -4.43 12.01
#